data_AF-A0A3D9VAW3-F1
#
_entry.id   AF-A0A3D9VAW3-F1
#
_cell.length_a   1.000
_cell.length_b   1.000
_cell.length_c   1.000
_cell.angle_alpha   90.00
_cell.angle_beta   90.00
_cell.angle_gamma   90.00
#
_symmetry.space_group_name_H-M   'P 1'
#
loop_
_entity.id
_entity.type
_entity.pdbx_description
1 polymer ?
#
loop_
_entity_poly.entity_id
_entity_poly.type
_entity_poly.pdbx_seq_one_letter_code
_entity_poly.pdbx_strand_id
1 'polypeptide(L)' 'MMYTHIHHGRKPSEEALQNLTGRYKAIEGISPLAKITKEQAHKLTDSMNKMFTEYEFVCCLG' A
#
# COMPACT_ATOMS: atom_id res chain seq x y z
N MET A 1 3.78 -4.41 8.42
CA MET A 1 4.98 -3.80 9.05
C MET A 1 5.19 -2.37 8.55
N MET A 2 4.29 -1.43 8.86
CA MET A 2 4.40 -0.02 8.44
C MET A 2 4.72 0.92 9.63
N TYR A 3 4.51 0.40 10.85
CA TYR A 3 4.54 1.15 12.09
C TYR A 3 5.94 1.56 12.56
N THR A 4 6.94 0.68 12.41
CA THR A 4 8.30 0.95 12.88
C THR A 4 9.02 2.01 12.03
N HIS A 5 8.64 2.17 10.76
CA HIS A 5 9.26 3.11 9.83
C HIS A 5 8.85 4.56 10.06
N ILE A 6 7.60 4.83 10.47
CA ILE A 6 7.10 6.20 10.64
C ILE A 6 7.67 6.87 11.90
N HIS A 7 7.98 6.11 12.94
CA HIS A 7 8.42 6.66 14.23
C HIS A 7 9.94 6.60 14.44
N HIS A 8 10.74 6.43 13.37
CA HIS A 8 12.20 6.38 13.47
C HIS A 8 12.70 5.41 14.58
N GLY A 9 12.03 4.26 14.74
CA GLY A 9 12.37 3.26 15.76
C GLY A 9 11.91 3.55 17.20
N ARG A 10 11.24 4.68 17.50
CA ARG A 10 10.63 4.90 18.83
C ARG A 10 9.30 4.15 18.94
N LYS A 11 9.19 3.28 19.96
CA LYS A 11 7.97 2.54 20.27
C LYS A 11 6.89 3.51 20.78
N PRO A 12 5.75 3.68 20.10
CA PRO A 12 4.71 4.57 20.56
C PRO A 12 3.93 3.96 21.73
N SER A 13 3.20 4.80 22.48
CA SER A 13 2.36 4.35 23.59
C SER A 13 1.27 3.38 23.11
N GLU A 14 0.86 2.45 23.98
CA GLU A 14 -0.15 1.44 23.65
C GLU A 14 -1.48 2.03 23.18
N GLU A 15 -1.86 3.20 23.70
CA GLU A 15 -3.09 3.91 23.33
C GLU A 15 -3.06 4.44 21.88
N ALA A 16 -1.90 4.96 21.43
CA ALA A 16 -1.72 5.40 20.04
C ALA A 16 -1.76 4.23 19.06
N LEU A 17 -1.21 3.09 19.46
CA LEU A 17 -1.18 1.84 18.69
C LEU A 17 -2.61 1.28 18.53
N GLN A 18 -3.41 1.32 19.60
CA GLN A 18 -4.81 0.90 19.58
C GLN A 18 -5.70 1.85 18.76
N ASN A 19 -5.52 3.17 18.87
CA ASN A 19 -6.29 4.14 18.06
C ASN A 19 -6.02 3.94 16.56
N LEU A 20 -4.75 3.77 16.18
CA LEU A 20 -4.36 3.55 14.79
C LEU A 20 -4.87 2.19 14.27
N THR A 21 -4.75 1.13 15.08
CA THR A 21 -5.29 -0.19 14.74
C THR A 21 -6.81 -0.16 14.58
N GLY A 22 -7.50 0.62 15.42
CA GLY A 22 -8.94 0.84 15.32
C GLY A 22 -9.33 1.50 13.99
N ARG A 23 -8.58 2.52 13.56
CA ARG A 23 -8.79 3.18 12.25
C ARG A 23 -8.58 2.23 11.07
N TYR A 24 -7.55 1.38 11.13
CA TYR A 24 -7.29 0.38 10.08
C TYR A 24 -8.27 -0.80 10.11
N LYS A 25 -8.80 -1.18 11.28
CA LYS A 25 -9.85 -2.22 11.39
C LYS A 25 -11.21 -1.72 10.89
N ALA A 26 -11.52 -0.44 11.06
CA ALA A 26 -12.77 0.17 10.59
C ALA A 26 -12.92 0.17 9.05
N ILE A 27 -11.82 -0.06 8.32
CA ILE A 27 -11.74 -0.10 6.85
C ILE A 27 -11.42 -1.51 6.33
N GLU A 28 -11.81 -2.56 7.07
CA GLU A 28 -11.55 -3.99 6.79
C GLU A 28 -10.07 -4.43 6.86
N GLY A 29 -9.28 -3.80 7.72
CA GLY A 29 -7.98 -4.31 8.17
C GLY A 29 -6.81 -4.11 7.20
N ILE A 30 -7.07 -3.78 5.93
CA ILE A 30 -6.05 -3.47 4.92
C ILE A 30 -6.21 -2.00 4.53
N SER A 31 -5.10 -1.25 4.55
CA SER A 31 -5.11 0.16 4.15
C SER A 31 -5.74 0.31 2.75
N PRO A 32 -6.84 1.07 2.60
CA PRO A 32 -7.49 1.29 1.31
C PRO A 32 -6.54 1.95 0.32
N LEU A 33 -5.56 2.72 0.79
CA LEU A 33 -4.51 3.29 -0.06
C LEU A 33 -3.65 2.19 -0.70
N ALA A 34 -3.27 1.15 0.06
CA ALA A 34 -2.48 0.06 -0.51
C ALA A 34 -3.25 -0.71 -1.59
N LYS A 35 -4.57 -0.87 -1.42
CA LYS A 35 -5.45 -1.46 -2.44
C LYS A 35 -5.53 -0.56 -3.68
N ILE A 36 -5.76 0.74 -3.50
CA ILE A 36 -5.82 1.71 -4.60
C ILE A 36 -4.49 1.77 -5.37
N THR A 37 -3.35 1.81 -4.66
CA THR A 37 -2.03 1.81 -5.29
C THR A 37 -1.79 0.54 -6.10
N LYS A 38 -2.20 -0.64 -5.59
CA LYS A 38 -2.14 -1.89 -6.36
C LYS A 38 -2.98 -1.81 -7.63
N GLU A 39 -4.23 -1.38 -7.51
CA GLU A 39 -5.14 -1.27 -8.65
C GLU A 39 -4.64 -0.28 -9.71
N GLN A 40 -4.11 0.87 -9.29
CA GLN A 40 -3.52 1.86 -10.18
C GLN A 40 -2.30 1.30 -10.92
N ALA A 41 -1.42 0.62 -10.20
CA ALA A 41 -0.20 0.07 -10.79
C ALA A 41 -0.52 -1.04 -11.80
N HIS A 42 -1.47 -1.94 -11.49
CA HIS A 42 -1.94 -2.96 -12.44
C HIS A 42 -2.56 -2.33 -13.70
N LYS A 43 -3.46 -1.37 -13.55
CA LYS A 43 -4.09 -0.70 -14.70
C LYS A 43 -3.08 0.02 -15.59
N LEU A 44 -2.04 0.61 -14.99
CA LEU A 44 -0.96 1.25 -15.73
C LEU A 44 -0.17 0.22 -16.53
N THR A 45 0.26 -0.87 -15.89
CA THR A 45 0.98 -1.96 -16.55
C THR A 45 0.19 -2.55 -17.72
N ASP A 46 -1.09 -2.84 -17.52
CA ASP A 46 -1.97 -3.34 -18.59
C ASP A 46 -2.09 -2.35 -19.75
N SER A 47 -2.18 -1.05 -19.44
CA SER A 47 -2.27 0.00 -20.46
C SER A 47 -0.97 0.12 -21.27
N MET A 48 0.18 0.01 -20.61
CA MET A 48 1.48 0.03 -21.28
C MET A 48 1.69 -1.20 -22.15
N ASN A 49 1.35 -2.40 -21.67
CA ASN A 49 1.45 -3.64 -22.46
C ASN A 49 0.48 -3.68 -23.66
N LYS A 50 -0.63 -2.94 -23.61
CA LYS A 50 -1.51 -2.76 -24.77
C LYS A 50 -0.97 -1.77 -25.79
N MET A 51 -0.28 -0.73 -25.32
CA MET A 51 0.25 0.34 -26.17
C MET A 51 1.55 -0.06 -26.87
N PHE A 52 2.38 -0.84 -26.20
CA PHE A 52 3.70 -1.26 -26.69
C PHE A 52 3.73 -2.79 -26.80
N THR A 53 3.82 -3.30 -28.03
CA THR A 53 3.90 -4.75 -28.29
C THR A 53 5.34 -5.28 -28.33
N GLU A 54 6.33 -4.37 -28.34
CA GLU A 54 7.75 -4.70 -28.40
C GLU A 54 8.37 -4.95 -27.01
N TYR A 55 7.68 -4.57 -25.94
CA TYR A 55 8.18 -4.65 -24.58
C TYR A 55 7.11 -5.24 -23.65
N GLU A 56 7.55 -5.97 -22.63
CA GLU A 56 6.69 -6.41 -21.54
C GLU A 56 7.00 -5.62 -20.28
N PHE A 57 6.00 -4.90 -19.78
CA PHE A 57 6.05 -4.14 -18.54
C PHE A 57 5.57 -5.02 -17.39
N VAL A 58 6.33 -5.01 -16.29
CA VAL A 58 6.01 -5.72 -15.04
C VAL A 58 5.84 -4.72 -13.91
N CYS A 59 4.77 -4.85 -13.14
CA CYS A 59 4.49 -4.01 -11.98
C CYS A 59 5.37 -4.39 -10.78
N CYS A 60 6.09 -3.42 -10.20
CA CYS A 60 6.84 -3.57 -8.96
C CYS A 60 6.30 -2.62 -7.89
N LEU A 61 5.86 -3.18 -6.75
CA LEU A 61 5.45 -2.43 -5.57
C LEU A 61 6.39 -2.81 -4.42
N GLY A 62 7.07 -1.82 -3.84
CA GLY A 62 8.05 -1.98 -2.75
C GLY A 62 7.44 -2.14 -1.37
#